data_AF-A0A0T6B133-F1
#
_entry.id   AF-A0A0T6B133-F1
#
_cell.length_a   1.000
_cell.length_b   1.000
_cell.length_c   1.000
_cell.angle_alpha   90.00
_cell.angle_beta   90.00
_cell.angle_gamma   90.00
#
_symmetry.space_group_name_H-M   'P 1'
#
loop_
_entity.id
_entity.type
_entity.pdbx_description
1 polymer ?
#
loop_
_entity_poly.entity_id
_entity_poly.type
_entity_poly.pdbx_seq_one_letter_code
_entity_poly.pdbx_strand_id
1 'polypeptide(L)'
;MWNDKSSNSSSVSTYYSVRCLRRAMEVLLKISATVLLFAACALTQKDPNMLDGRSTIVHLFEWKFLDIADECQRFLQHAGYGGVQVSPVSENVVITNRPWWERYQPISYKIITRSGNKDEFLNMTETCNSVGIRIYVDVVFNHMSGNRGTTSGTGGSIANTQYKDYPDVPYSWNDFHNGCIVNNYQDANNVRNCDLLGLRDLKQEKEYVRGKIVDFLNELVDLGVAGFRVDAAKHMWPSDLEVIYSRVKDLNTNFGFAPGTRPYIYQEVIDL
;
A
#
# COMPACT_ATOMS: atom_id res chain seq x y z
N MET A 1 31.84 -38.00 -72.43
CA MET A 1 32.33 -36.71 -71.88
C MET A 1 31.20 -35.72 -72.15
N TRP A 2 30.36 -35.29 -71.21
CA TRP A 2 30.54 -34.99 -69.79
C TRP A 2 29.28 -35.33 -68.98
N ASN A 3 29.48 -35.73 -67.72
CA ASN A 3 28.45 -36.06 -66.74
C ASN A 3 27.74 -34.81 -66.22
N ASP A 4 26.42 -34.86 -66.14
CA ASP A 4 25.59 -33.84 -65.47
C ASP A 4 25.39 -34.26 -64.00
N LYS A 5 26.01 -33.50 -63.08
CA LYS A 5 25.76 -33.59 -61.63
C LYS A 5 24.83 -32.43 -61.26
N SER A 6 23.54 -32.70 -61.11
CA SER A 6 22.61 -31.77 -60.45
C SER A 6 21.74 -32.50 -59.42
N SER A 7 22.41 -33.12 -58.46
CA SER A 7 21.76 -33.66 -57.27
C SER A 7 21.44 -32.55 -56.25
N ASN A 8 20.13 -32.38 -55.99
CA ASN A 8 19.58 -32.32 -54.62
C ASN A 8 19.71 -31.03 -53.78
N SER A 9 19.55 -29.82 -54.35
CA SER A 9 19.56 -28.56 -53.56
C SER A 9 18.19 -28.01 -53.15
N SER A 10 17.09 -28.45 -53.78
CA SER A 10 15.76 -27.85 -53.61
C SER A 10 14.97 -28.36 -52.40
N SER A 11 15.22 -29.60 -51.97
CA SER A 11 14.53 -30.21 -50.81
C SER A 11 15.08 -29.70 -49.47
N VAL A 12 16.39 -29.46 -49.40
CA VAL A 12 17.09 -29.04 -48.18
C VAL A 12 16.73 -27.60 -47.78
N SER A 13 16.64 -26.69 -48.76
CA SER A 13 16.30 -25.27 -48.54
C SER A 13 14.91 -25.08 -47.91
N THR A 14 13.91 -25.83 -48.40
CA THR A 14 12.53 -25.76 -47.92
C THR A 14 12.39 -26.24 -46.47
N TYR A 15 13.13 -27.28 -46.08
CA TYR A 15 13.15 -27.80 -44.70
C TYR A 15 13.76 -26.82 -43.68
N TYR A 16 14.83 -26.11 -44.06
CA TYR A 16 15.42 -25.07 -43.21
C TYR A 16 14.48 -23.87 -43.03
N SER A 17 13.77 -23.48 -44.09
CA SER A 17 12.77 -22.41 -44.06
C SER A 17 11.61 -22.71 -43.11
N VAL A 18 11.05 -23.93 -43.16
CA VAL A 18 9.94 -24.34 -42.28
C VAL A 18 10.37 -24.46 -40.81
N ARG A 19 11.59 -24.93 -40.52
CA ARG A 19 12.13 -24.96 -39.16
C ARG A 19 12.41 -23.56 -38.60
N CYS A 20 12.87 -22.64 -39.44
CA CYS A 20 13.08 -21.24 -39.06
C CYS A 20 11.75 -20.54 -38.73
N LEU A 21 10.72 -20.74 -39.57
CA LEU A 21 9.37 -20.22 -39.35
C LEU A 21 8.73 -20.76 -38.07
N ARG A 22 8.86 -22.06 -37.77
CA ARG A 22 8.37 -22.65 -36.51
C ARG A 22 9.06 -22.08 -35.28
N ARG A 23 10.40 -21.94 -35.31
CA ARG A 23 11.15 -21.30 -34.20
C ARG A 23 10.77 -19.84 -34.03
N ALA A 24 10.59 -19.10 -35.12
CA ALA A 24 10.14 -17.72 -35.07
C ALA A 24 8.73 -17.60 -34.47
N MET A 25 7.79 -18.48 -34.86
CA MET A 25 6.45 -18.55 -34.27
C MET A 25 6.48 -18.92 -32.78
N GLU A 26 7.28 -19.90 -32.35
CA GLU A 26 7.43 -20.26 -30.94
C GLU A 26 8.02 -19.11 -30.12
N VAL A 27 9.00 -18.40 -30.65
CA VAL A 27 9.59 -17.22 -30.02
C VAL A 27 8.57 -16.08 -29.94
N LEU A 28 7.81 -15.82 -31.02
CA LEU A 28 6.74 -14.82 -31.04
C LEU A 28 5.61 -15.15 -30.06
N LEU A 29 5.21 -16.42 -29.95
CA LEU A 29 4.21 -16.91 -28.98
C LEU A 29 4.71 -16.73 -27.54
N LYS A 30 5.99 -17.07 -27.27
CA LYS A 30 6.60 -16.88 -25.95
C LYS A 30 6.74 -15.41 -25.57
N ILE A 31 7.16 -14.56 -26.52
CA ILE A 31 7.25 -13.11 -26.32
C ILE A 31 5.84 -12.54 -26.07
N SER A 32 4.85 -12.93 -26.88
CA SER A 32 3.46 -12.46 -26.73
C SER A 32 2.85 -12.91 -25.40
N ALA A 33 3.05 -14.16 -25.00
CA ALA A 33 2.58 -14.66 -23.70
C ALA A 33 3.26 -13.93 -22.53
N THR A 34 4.56 -13.66 -22.64
CA THR A 34 5.32 -12.89 -21.64
C THR A 34 4.80 -11.44 -21.54
N VAL A 35 4.58 -10.78 -22.68
CA VAL A 35 4.05 -9.41 -22.74
C VAL A 35 2.62 -9.34 -22.18
N LEU A 36 1.76 -10.31 -22.50
CA LEU A 36 0.41 -10.42 -21.94
C LEU A 36 0.44 -10.65 -20.43
N LEU A 37 1.39 -11.44 -19.92
CA LEU A 37 1.57 -11.67 -18.49
C LEU A 37 1.97 -10.39 -17.75
N PHE A 38 2.94 -9.64 -18.28
CA PHE A 38 3.36 -8.36 -17.70
C PHE A 38 2.25 -7.29 -17.77
N ALA A 39 1.49 -7.25 -18.86
CA ALA A 39 0.35 -6.33 -18.99
C ALA A 39 -0.78 -6.68 -18.01
N ALA A 40 -1.07 -7.97 -17.79
CA ALA A 40 -2.06 -8.41 -16.81
C ALA A 40 -1.64 -8.04 -15.37
N CYS A 41 -0.37 -8.22 -15.00
CA CYS A 41 0.16 -7.83 -13.69
C CYS A 41 0.09 -6.30 -13.45
N ALA A 42 0.28 -5.48 -14.49
CA ALA A 42 0.17 -4.02 -14.36
C ALA A 42 -1.28 -3.54 -14.21
N LEU A 43 -2.25 -4.27 -14.76
CA LEU A 43 -3.68 -3.95 -14.64
C LEU A 43 -4.25 -4.36 -13.28
N THR A 44 -3.83 -5.48 -12.71
CA THR A 44 -4.28 -5.95 -11.39
C THR A 44 -3.85 -5.02 -10.25
N GLN A 45 -2.73 -4.31 -10.39
CA GLN A 45 -2.28 -3.35 -9.36
C GLN A 45 -3.17 -2.11 -9.24
N LYS A 46 -4.00 -1.83 -10.26
CA LYS A 46 -4.95 -0.70 -10.28
C LYS A 46 -6.38 -1.11 -9.93
N ASP A 47 -6.61 -2.38 -9.62
CA ASP A 47 -7.94 -2.88 -9.26
C ASP A 47 -8.31 -2.40 -7.85
N PRO A 48 -9.41 -1.64 -7.68
CA PRO A 48 -9.88 -1.25 -6.35
C PRO A 48 -10.46 -2.43 -5.56
N ASN A 49 -10.61 -3.62 -6.15
CA ASN A 49 -11.15 -4.84 -5.53
C ASN A 49 -12.64 -4.73 -5.13
N MET A 50 -13.38 -3.81 -5.76
CA MET A 50 -14.81 -3.62 -5.56
C MET A 50 -15.60 -4.73 -6.25
N LEU A 51 -16.81 -5.04 -5.76
CA LEU A 51 -17.73 -5.90 -6.50
C LEU A 51 -18.27 -5.19 -7.74
N ASP A 52 -18.65 -5.97 -8.76
CA ASP A 52 -19.26 -5.47 -9.99
C ASP A 52 -20.46 -4.56 -9.70
N GLY A 53 -20.57 -3.48 -10.48
CA GLY A 53 -21.65 -2.49 -10.32
C GLY A 53 -21.45 -1.49 -9.18
N ARG A 54 -20.30 -1.52 -8.48
CA ARG A 54 -19.89 -0.53 -7.46
C ARG A 54 -18.66 0.23 -7.92
N SER A 55 -18.57 1.53 -7.61
CA SER A 55 -17.49 2.38 -8.18
C SER A 55 -16.95 3.49 -7.28
N THR A 56 -17.59 3.76 -6.13
CA THR A 56 -17.27 4.94 -5.30
C THR A 56 -16.67 4.54 -3.95
N ILE A 57 -15.54 5.17 -3.60
CA ILE A 57 -15.00 5.17 -2.24
C ILE A 57 -15.50 6.41 -1.51
N VAL A 58 -16.11 6.23 -0.33
CA VAL A 58 -16.45 7.35 0.55
C VAL A 58 -15.41 7.47 1.67
N HIS A 59 -14.93 8.68 1.94
CA HIS A 59 -14.09 8.94 3.11
C HIS A 59 -14.97 9.27 4.31
N LEU A 60 -15.18 8.30 5.21
CA LEU A 60 -15.91 8.49 6.47
C LEU A 60 -14.96 9.04 7.54
N PHE A 61 -14.59 10.31 7.35
CA PHE A 61 -13.56 10.99 8.12
C PHE A 61 -13.91 11.07 9.62
N GLU A 62 -13.02 10.56 10.48
CA GLU A 62 -13.12 10.50 11.95
C GLU A 62 -14.27 9.63 12.50
N TRP A 63 -14.92 8.81 11.66
CA TRP A 63 -15.95 7.89 12.14
C TRP A 63 -15.36 6.74 12.98
N LYS A 64 -16.16 6.21 13.91
CA LYS A 64 -15.79 5.02 14.68
C LYS A 64 -15.99 3.77 13.85
N PHE A 65 -15.24 2.72 14.18
CA PHE A 65 -15.30 1.46 13.42
C PHE A 65 -16.70 0.84 13.45
N LEU A 66 -17.37 0.85 14.61
CA LEU A 66 -18.73 0.32 14.72
C LEU A 66 -19.76 1.17 13.96
N ASP A 67 -19.63 2.50 13.94
CA ASP A 67 -20.51 3.37 13.14
C ASP A 67 -20.35 3.09 11.64
N ILE A 68 -19.11 2.81 11.19
CA ILE A 68 -18.84 2.42 9.80
C ILE A 68 -19.42 1.05 9.48
N ALA A 69 -19.32 0.08 10.39
CA ALA A 69 -19.91 -1.25 10.24
C ALA A 69 -21.44 -1.15 10.02
N ASP A 70 -22.10 -0.36 10.85
CA ASP A 70 -23.53 -0.05 10.72
C ASP A 70 -23.84 0.66 9.40
N GLU A 71 -23.01 1.62 8.98
CA GLU A 71 -23.16 2.36 7.72
C GLU A 71 -23.07 1.47 6.48
N CYS A 72 -22.13 0.52 6.49
CA CYS A 72 -21.97 -0.49 5.45
C CYS A 72 -23.26 -1.28 5.23
N GLN A 73 -23.89 -1.72 6.33
CA GLN A 73 -25.12 -2.51 6.27
C GLN A 73 -26.35 -1.66 5.96
N ARG A 74 -26.53 -0.53 6.63
CA ARG A 74 -27.80 0.21 6.56
C ARG A 74 -27.93 1.07 5.30
N PHE A 75 -26.82 1.46 4.68
CA PHE A 75 -26.84 2.44 3.59
C PHE A 75 -25.92 2.09 2.42
N LEU A 76 -24.60 1.95 2.66
CA LEU A 76 -23.61 1.89 1.57
C LEU A 76 -23.85 0.71 0.63
N GLN A 77 -24.22 -0.46 1.18
CA GLN A 77 -24.50 -1.63 0.36
C GLN A 77 -25.66 -1.40 -0.62
N HIS A 78 -26.65 -0.58 -0.27
CA HIS A 78 -27.85 -0.31 -1.06
C HIS A 78 -27.68 0.89 -2.01
N ALA A 79 -26.75 1.80 -1.69
CA ALA A 79 -26.52 3.04 -2.45
C ALA A 79 -25.44 2.92 -3.55
N GLY A 80 -24.90 1.72 -3.81
CA GLY A 80 -23.94 1.49 -4.89
C GLY A 80 -22.48 1.89 -4.59
N TYR A 81 -22.15 2.21 -3.34
CA TYR A 81 -20.77 2.44 -2.92
C TYR A 81 -19.94 1.16 -3.02
N GLY A 82 -18.67 1.28 -3.37
CA GLY A 82 -17.72 0.16 -3.47
C GLY A 82 -16.84 0.00 -2.25
N GLY A 83 -16.62 1.07 -1.50
CA GLY A 83 -15.85 0.97 -0.26
C GLY A 83 -15.77 2.26 0.55
N VAL A 84 -15.04 2.17 1.66
CA VAL A 84 -14.84 3.23 2.64
C VAL A 84 -13.34 3.46 2.82
N GLN A 85 -12.90 4.71 2.68
CA GLN A 85 -11.62 5.14 3.23
C GLN A 85 -11.85 5.48 4.71
N VAL A 86 -11.09 4.84 5.60
CA VAL A 86 -11.10 5.13 7.03
C VAL A 86 -9.92 6.04 7.40
N SER A 87 -10.10 6.87 8.43
CA SER A 87 -9.00 7.64 9.02
C SER A 87 -7.90 6.73 9.59
N PRO A 88 -6.69 7.24 9.87
CA PRO A 88 -5.58 6.41 10.32
C PRO A 88 -5.95 5.56 11.54
N VAL A 89 -5.58 4.27 11.47
CA VAL A 89 -5.95 3.23 12.44
C VAL A 89 -4.82 2.87 13.40
N SER A 90 -3.59 3.26 13.07
CA SER A 90 -2.43 3.11 13.95
C SER A 90 -2.54 4.07 15.14
N GLU A 91 -2.01 3.64 16.28
CA GLU A 91 -1.96 4.44 17.49
C GLU A 91 -1.24 5.76 17.24
N ASN A 92 -1.92 6.85 17.59
CA ASN A 92 -1.45 8.20 17.36
C ASN A 92 -1.27 8.95 18.68
N VAL A 93 -0.53 10.06 18.64
CA VAL A 93 -0.31 10.91 19.81
C VAL A 93 -1.60 11.57 20.29
N VAL A 94 -1.75 11.72 21.60
CA VAL A 94 -2.89 12.43 22.19
C VAL A 94 -2.54 13.92 22.33
N ILE A 95 -3.32 14.78 21.67
CA ILE A 95 -3.09 16.23 21.67
C ILE A 95 -4.25 16.94 22.35
N THR A 96 -3.96 17.97 23.16
CA THR A 96 -4.99 18.80 23.82
C THR A 96 -6.02 19.29 22.79
N ASN A 97 -7.31 19.23 23.17
CA ASN A 97 -8.46 19.53 22.31
C ASN A 97 -8.72 18.52 21.16
N ARG A 98 -7.98 17.42 21.10
CA ARG A 98 -8.19 16.28 20.19
C ARG A 98 -8.42 16.69 18.73
N PRO A 99 -7.53 17.52 18.14
CA PRO A 99 -7.68 17.97 16.77
C PRO A 99 -7.56 16.80 15.80
N TRP A 100 -8.23 16.85 14.65
CA TRP A 100 -8.25 15.75 13.69
C TRP A 100 -6.84 15.31 13.23
N TRP A 101 -5.93 16.28 13.09
CA TRP A 101 -4.57 16.03 12.62
C TRP A 101 -3.70 15.29 13.63
N GLU A 102 -4.15 15.06 14.87
CA GLU A 102 -3.43 14.21 15.82
C GLU A 102 -3.27 12.78 15.29
N ARG A 103 -4.18 12.32 14.41
CA ARG A 103 -4.13 10.99 13.77
C ARG A 103 -2.98 10.80 12.79
N TYR A 104 -2.45 11.89 12.24
CA TYR A 104 -1.31 11.90 11.34
C TYR A 104 0.00 12.03 12.10
N GLN A 105 0.02 11.62 13.38
CA GLN A 105 1.22 11.63 14.21
C GLN A 105 1.33 10.30 14.96
N PRO A 106 1.79 9.24 14.26
CA PRO A 106 1.91 7.91 14.83
C PRO A 106 2.83 7.87 16.06
N ILE A 107 2.44 7.06 17.03
CA ILE A 107 3.26 6.69 18.20
C ILE A 107 3.64 5.21 18.12
N SER A 108 2.72 4.35 17.66
CA SER A 108 3.02 2.95 17.34
C SER A 108 2.13 2.45 16.20
N TYR A 109 2.32 1.19 15.80
CA TYR A 109 1.45 0.52 14.83
C TYR A 109 0.31 -0.30 15.48
N LYS A 110 0.12 -0.21 16.80
CA LYS A 110 -1.04 -0.84 17.47
C LYS A 110 -2.33 -0.27 16.88
N ILE A 111 -3.32 -1.11 16.61
CA ILE A 111 -4.63 -0.69 16.10
C ILE A 111 -5.51 -0.28 17.28
N ILE A 112 -5.37 0.97 17.72
CA ILE A 112 -6.14 1.55 18.82
C ILE A 112 -6.13 3.07 18.75
N THR A 113 -7.29 3.65 18.45
CA THR A 113 -7.46 5.09 18.22
C THR A 113 -8.78 5.58 18.83
N ARG A 114 -9.15 6.84 18.56
CA ARG A 114 -10.50 7.33 18.89
C ARG A 114 -11.62 6.63 18.10
N SER A 115 -11.31 5.94 16.99
CA SER A 115 -12.31 5.17 16.23
C SER A 115 -12.66 3.84 16.90
N GLY A 116 -11.78 3.31 17.75
CA GLY A 116 -11.92 1.99 18.37
C GLY A 116 -10.60 1.23 18.47
N ASN A 117 -10.68 -0.01 18.96
CA ASN A 117 -9.58 -0.96 19.08
C ASN A 117 -9.53 -1.97 17.92
N LYS A 118 -8.56 -2.89 17.96
CA LYS A 118 -8.35 -3.92 16.93
C LYS A 118 -9.55 -4.85 16.72
N ASP A 119 -10.26 -5.22 17.78
CA ASP A 119 -11.42 -6.12 17.68
C ASP A 119 -12.60 -5.40 17.01
N GLU A 120 -12.82 -4.12 17.35
CA GLU A 120 -13.82 -3.28 16.70
C GLU A 120 -13.47 -3.01 15.22
N PHE A 121 -12.18 -2.85 14.92
CA PHE A 121 -11.70 -2.73 13.53
C PHE A 121 -11.96 -4.02 12.74
N LEU A 122 -11.66 -5.19 13.32
CA LEU A 122 -11.96 -6.49 12.70
C LEU A 122 -13.47 -6.67 12.49
N ASN A 123 -14.29 -6.31 13.47
CA ASN A 123 -15.74 -6.37 13.32
C ASN A 123 -16.23 -5.52 12.13
N MET A 124 -15.69 -4.30 11.99
CA MET A 124 -16.01 -3.42 10.87
C MET A 124 -15.60 -4.04 9.52
N THR A 125 -14.39 -4.58 9.40
CA THR A 125 -13.92 -5.18 8.14
C THR A 125 -14.70 -6.44 7.79
N GLU A 126 -15.00 -7.32 8.75
CA GLU A 126 -15.85 -8.50 8.55
C GLU A 126 -17.25 -8.09 8.09
N THR A 127 -17.87 -7.15 8.80
CA THR A 127 -19.22 -6.67 8.52
C THR A 127 -19.30 -6.02 7.14
N CYS A 128 -18.42 -5.08 6.83
CA CYS A 128 -18.43 -4.38 5.55
C CYS A 128 -18.14 -5.31 4.37
N ASN A 129 -17.14 -6.21 4.48
CA ASN A 129 -16.84 -7.15 3.41
C ASN A 129 -18.01 -8.14 3.17
N SER A 130 -18.73 -8.55 4.21
CA SER A 130 -19.88 -9.47 4.07
C SER A 130 -21.03 -8.89 3.23
N VAL A 131 -21.14 -7.56 3.15
CA VAL A 131 -22.12 -6.84 2.33
C VAL A 131 -21.50 -6.21 1.08
N GLY A 132 -20.27 -6.58 0.74
CA GLY A 132 -19.60 -6.15 -0.48
C GLY A 132 -19.04 -4.72 -0.46
N ILE A 133 -18.83 -4.16 0.73
CA ILE A 133 -18.20 -2.84 0.92
C ILE A 133 -16.74 -3.05 1.36
N ARG A 134 -15.81 -2.58 0.55
CA ARG A 134 -14.37 -2.72 0.81
C ARG A 134 -13.84 -1.66 1.77
N ILE A 135 -12.83 -1.98 2.56
CA ILE A 135 -12.19 -1.04 3.48
C ILE A 135 -10.81 -0.66 2.96
N TYR A 136 -10.54 0.64 2.85
CA TYR A 136 -9.23 1.18 2.53
C TYR A 136 -8.71 2.01 3.71
N VAL A 137 -7.50 1.73 4.15
CA VAL A 137 -6.93 2.38 5.33
C VAL A 137 -6.04 3.54 4.92
N ASP A 138 -6.23 4.71 5.55
CA ASP A 138 -5.25 5.79 5.53
C ASP A 138 -4.03 5.39 6.37
N VAL A 139 -2.91 5.11 5.70
CA VAL A 139 -1.68 4.63 6.33
C VAL A 139 -0.62 5.72 6.36
N VAL A 140 -0.14 6.01 7.56
CA VAL A 140 0.85 7.05 7.82
C VAL A 140 2.16 6.38 8.22
N PHE A 141 3.08 6.26 7.26
CA PHE A 141 4.40 5.64 7.48
C PHE A 141 5.57 6.44 6.88
N ASN A 142 5.32 7.67 6.42
CA ASN A 142 6.39 8.61 6.12
C ASN A 142 7.14 9.00 7.40
N HIS A 143 6.40 9.30 8.45
CA HIS A 143 6.90 9.90 9.68
C HIS A 143 6.23 9.30 10.91
N MET A 144 6.81 9.58 12.07
CA MET A 144 6.16 9.44 13.38
C MET A 144 5.74 10.84 13.89
N SER A 145 5.23 10.93 15.12
CA SER A 145 4.81 12.20 15.72
C SER A 145 5.88 13.30 15.71
N GLY A 146 5.47 14.57 15.79
CA GLY A 146 6.39 15.69 15.98
C GLY A 146 7.05 15.69 17.36
N ASN A 147 8.00 16.60 17.60
CA ASN A 147 8.63 16.72 18.93
C ASN A 147 7.66 17.26 19.99
N ARG A 148 7.35 16.43 20.99
CA ARG A 148 6.50 16.72 22.14
C ARG A 148 7.13 16.27 23.47
N GLY A 149 8.44 16.01 23.49
CA GLY A 149 9.10 15.38 24.63
C GLY A 149 8.61 13.95 24.86
N THR A 150 8.46 13.56 26.13
CA THR A 150 7.81 12.29 26.50
C THR A 150 6.29 12.44 26.43
N THR A 151 5.64 11.60 25.62
CA THR A 151 4.19 11.63 25.40
C THR A 151 3.63 10.21 25.30
N SER A 152 2.31 10.10 25.47
CA SER A 152 1.58 8.85 25.27
C SER A 152 0.77 8.84 23.96
N GLY A 153 0.59 7.65 23.41
CA GLY A 153 -0.36 7.39 22.33
C GLY A 153 -1.76 7.01 22.83
N THR A 154 -2.72 6.93 21.92
CA THR A 154 -4.10 6.52 22.18
C THR A 154 -4.24 5.09 22.73
N GLY A 155 -3.22 4.25 22.57
CA GLY A 155 -3.11 2.88 23.05
C GLY A 155 -2.21 2.69 24.26
N GLY A 156 -1.80 3.79 24.90
CA GLY A 156 -0.97 3.76 26.11
C GLY A 156 0.53 3.58 25.85
N SER A 157 0.98 3.51 24.60
CA SER A 157 2.41 3.48 24.28
C SER A 157 3.07 4.78 24.72
N ILE A 158 4.28 4.70 25.29
CA ILE A 158 5.05 5.86 25.73
C ILE A 158 6.24 6.04 24.80
N ALA A 159 6.36 7.24 24.21
CA ALA A 159 7.46 7.58 23.31
C ALA A 159 8.20 8.82 23.82
N ASN A 160 9.52 8.85 23.63
CA ASN A 160 10.31 10.06 23.76
C ASN A 160 10.61 10.63 22.37
N THR A 161 9.68 11.46 21.90
CA THR A 161 9.64 12.03 20.54
C THR A 161 10.76 13.05 20.30
N GLN A 162 11.33 13.61 21.36
CA GLN A 162 12.51 14.48 21.29
C GLN A 162 13.74 13.68 20.84
N TYR A 163 13.94 12.50 21.41
CA TYR A 163 15.06 11.59 21.10
C TYR A 163 14.73 10.57 20.01
N LYS A 164 13.56 10.70 19.36
CA LYS A 164 13.07 9.77 18.33
C LYS A 164 13.04 8.32 18.82
N ASP A 165 12.62 8.12 20.06
CA ASP A 165 12.49 6.82 20.71
C ASP A 165 11.01 6.43 20.79
N TYR A 166 10.64 5.37 20.07
CA TYR A 166 9.28 4.83 19.95
C TYR A 166 9.29 3.33 20.27
N PRO A 167 9.37 2.95 21.56
CA PRO A 167 9.62 1.57 22.00
C PRO A 167 8.60 0.53 21.56
N ASP A 168 7.35 0.94 21.34
CA ASP A 168 6.26 0.04 20.94
C ASP A 168 6.27 -0.29 19.42
N VAL A 169 7.15 0.33 18.63
CA VAL A 169 7.48 -0.12 17.24
C VAL A 169 8.77 -0.95 17.16
N PRO A 170 9.52 -1.05 18.25
CA PRO A 170 10.71 -0.27 18.63
C PRO A 170 11.49 0.47 17.52
N TYR A 171 11.21 1.76 17.31
CA TYR A 171 12.12 2.64 16.56
C TYR A 171 13.02 3.45 17.48
N SER A 172 14.26 3.68 17.02
CA SER A 172 15.26 4.51 17.68
C SER A 172 15.69 5.66 16.76
N TRP A 173 16.49 6.60 17.27
CA TRP A 173 17.09 7.67 16.47
C TRP A 173 17.72 7.21 15.15
N ASN A 174 18.30 6.01 15.11
CA ASN A 174 18.95 5.47 13.92
C ASN A 174 17.98 5.15 12.77
N ASP A 175 16.68 5.09 13.05
CA ASP A 175 15.62 4.71 12.12
C ASP A 175 14.96 5.92 11.44
N PHE A 176 15.47 7.12 11.73
CA PHE A 176 14.97 8.38 11.20
C PHE A 176 16.05 9.14 10.44
N HIS A 177 15.63 9.95 9.46
CA HIS A 177 16.52 10.87 8.77
C HIS A 177 17.09 11.91 9.74
N ASN A 178 18.20 12.52 9.35
CA ASN A 178 18.81 13.56 10.16
C ASN A 178 17.88 14.78 10.21
N GLY A 179 17.85 15.50 11.33
CA GLY A 179 16.92 16.62 11.53
C GLY A 179 17.19 17.81 10.61
N CYS A 180 16.51 17.86 9.47
CA CYS A 180 16.29 19.05 8.66
C CYS A 180 14.78 19.28 8.49
N ILE A 181 14.37 20.42 7.95
CA ILE A 181 12.96 20.76 7.70
C ILE A 181 12.72 20.84 6.19
N VAL A 182 11.59 20.32 5.72
CA VAL A 182 11.14 20.54 4.35
C VAL A 182 10.86 22.03 4.14
N ASN A 183 11.64 22.68 3.27
CA ASN A 183 11.53 24.10 2.97
C ASN A 183 11.84 24.46 1.51
N ASN A 184 12.17 23.48 0.67
CA ASN A 184 12.46 23.67 -0.75
C ASN A 184 11.84 22.54 -1.60
N TYR A 185 10.64 22.79 -2.14
CA TYR A 185 9.95 21.82 -3.01
C TYR A 185 10.58 21.65 -4.40
N GLN A 186 11.61 22.43 -4.73
CA GLN A 186 12.42 22.24 -5.95
C GLN A 186 13.59 21.26 -5.73
N ASP A 187 13.85 20.84 -4.49
CA ASP A 187 14.85 19.85 -4.14
C ASP A 187 14.20 18.57 -3.61
N ALA A 188 14.22 17.51 -4.43
CA ALA A 188 13.65 16.22 -4.07
C ALA A 188 14.29 15.61 -2.82
N ASN A 189 15.57 15.86 -2.53
CA ASN A 189 16.21 15.37 -1.32
C ASN A 189 15.69 16.08 -0.08
N ASN A 190 15.49 17.41 -0.16
CA ASN A 190 14.88 18.16 0.94
C ASN A 190 13.44 17.69 1.20
N VAL A 191 12.66 17.44 0.14
CA VAL A 191 11.26 16.99 0.27
C VAL A 191 11.16 15.59 0.91
N ARG A 192 12.10 14.69 0.61
CA ARG A 192 11.99 13.25 0.96
C ARG A 192 12.84 12.78 2.13
N ASN A 193 13.78 13.59 2.62
CA ASN A 193 14.71 13.21 3.70
C ASN A 193 14.68 14.18 4.89
N CYS A 194 13.71 15.10 4.96
CA CYS A 194 13.59 16.09 6.03
C CYS A 194 12.23 15.99 6.73
N ASP A 195 12.19 16.44 7.99
CA ASP A 195 10.99 16.44 8.82
C ASP A 195 9.93 17.40 8.21
N LEU A 196 8.85 16.84 7.63
CA LEU A 196 7.69 17.60 7.16
C LEU A 196 6.99 18.24 8.36
N LEU A 197 6.94 19.57 8.45
CA LEU A 197 6.35 20.30 9.58
C LEU A 197 6.88 19.85 10.96
N GLY A 198 8.12 19.34 11.02
CA GLY A 198 8.73 18.84 12.25
C GLY A 198 8.31 17.43 12.67
N LEU A 199 7.57 16.70 11.83
CA LEU A 199 7.23 15.29 12.02
C LEU A 199 8.46 14.42 11.76
N ARG A 200 8.74 13.44 12.64
CA ARG A 200 10.00 12.69 12.60
C ARG A 200 10.04 11.76 11.39
N ASP A 201 10.86 12.12 10.41
CA ASP A 201 10.92 11.45 9.11
C ASP A 201 11.66 10.10 9.18
N LEU A 202 11.00 9.01 8.78
CA LEU A 202 11.55 7.65 8.84
C LEU A 202 12.53 7.39 7.68
N LYS A 203 13.56 6.59 7.93
CA LYS A 203 14.52 6.12 6.91
C LYS A 203 13.99 4.89 6.19
N GLN A 204 13.08 5.03 5.23
CA GLN A 204 12.52 3.87 4.53
C GLN A 204 13.56 3.15 3.64
N GLU A 205 14.74 3.69 3.42
CA GLU A 205 15.85 2.99 2.77
C GLU A 205 16.46 1.89 3.67
N LYS A 206 16.25 1.97 5.00
CA LYS A 206 16.69 0.93 5.95
C LYS A 206 15.75 -0.27 5.93
N GLU A 207 16.33 -1.45 5.73
CA GLU A 207 15.59 -2.72 5.74
C GLU A 207 14.76 -2.93 7.01
N TYR A 208 15.30 -2.54 8.18
CA TYR A 208 14.57 -2.61 9.44
C TYR A 208 13.27 -1.79 9.42
N VAL A 209 13.32 -0.56 8.90
CA VAL A 209 12.17 0.33 8.80
C VAL A 209 11.13 -0.23 7.84
N ARG A 210 11.57 -0.70 6.66
CA ARG A 210 10.69 -1.37 5.68
C ARG A 210 10.01 -2.59 6.28
N GLY A 211 10.75 -3.44 7.01
CA GLY A 211 10.20 -4.62 7.67
C GLY A 211 9.05 -4.27 8.61
N LYS A 212 9.24 -3.27 9.47
CA LYS A 212 8.20 -2.80 10.41
C LYS A 212 6.96 -2.24 9.70
N ILE A 213 7.14 -1.50 8.61
CA ILE A 213 6.04 -0.98 7.81
C ILE A 213 5.28 -2.13 7.13
N VAL A 214 6.01 -3.07 6.53
CA VAL A 214 5.41 -4.25 5.86
C VAL A 214 4.65 -5.12 6.85
N ASP A 215 5.17 -5.33 8.06
CA ASP A 215 4.47 -6.08 9.11
C ASP A 215 3.13 -5.42 9.47
N PHE A 216 3.12 -4.10 9.65
CA PHE A 216 1.89 -3.33 9.89
C PHE A 216 0.89 -3.43 8.73
N LEU A 217 1.34 -3.23 7.49
CA LEU A 217 0.46 -3.35 6.31
C LEU A 217 -0.08 -4.78 6.16
N ASN A 218 0.73 -5.80 6.44
CA ASN A 218 0.32 -7.19 6.41
C ASN A 218 -0.69 -7.53 7.51
N GLU A 219 -0.54 -6.97 8.71
CA GLU A 219 -1.56 -7.10 9.76
C GLU A 219 -2.90 -6.53 9.30
N LEU A 220 -2.92 -5.37 8.65
CA LEU A 220 -4.16 -4.80 8.09
C LEU A 220 -4.76 -5.70 7.00
N VAL A 221 -3.95 -6.31 6.13
CA VAL A 221 -4.44 -7.27 5.13
C VAL A 221 -5.01 -8.53 5.79
N ASP A 222 -4.41 -9.05 6.88
CA ASP A 222 -5.00 -10.16 7.63
C ASP A 222 -6.38 -9.80 8.18
N LEU A 223 -6.54 -8.55 8.61
CA LEU A 223 -7.79 -8.00 9.12
C LEU A 223 -8.78 -7.63 8.02
N GLY A 224 -8.52 -7.94 6.75
CA GLY A 224 -9.54 -7.87 5.69
C GLY A 224 -9.67 -6.53 4.97
N VAL A 225 -8.67 -5.66 5.04
CA VAL A 225 -8.65 -4.44 4.20
C VAL A 225 -8.44 -4.79 2.73
N ALA A 226 -8.93 -3.94 1.83
CA ALA A 226 -8.79 -4.10 0.38
C ALA A 226 -7.63 -3.28 -0.21
N GLY A 227 -7.08 -2.34 0.56
CA GLY A 227 -6.04 -1.44 0.09
C GLY A 227 -5.74 -0.28 1.02
N PHE A 228 -4.92 0.65 0.53
CA PHE A 228 -4.28 1.68 1.32
C PHE A 228 -4.29 3.04 0.60
N ARG A 229 -4.73 4.07 1.32
CA ARG A 229 -4.41 5.48 1.02
C ARG A 229 -3.07 5.78 1.66
N VAL A 230 -2.04 6.00 0.87
CA VAL A 230 -0.69 6.25 1.37
C VAL A 230 -0.51 7.75 1.59
N ASP A 231 -0.48 8.13 2.87
CA ASP A 231 -0.26 9.51 3.31
C ASP A 231 1.12 10.02 2.90
N ALA A 232 1.19 11.31 2.55
CA ALA A 232 2.42 12.03 2.29
C ALA A 232 3.37 11.33 1.30
N ALA A 233 2.85 10.61 0.30
CA ALA A 233 3.67 9.81 -0.62
C ALA A 233 4.70 10.65 -1.41
N LYS A 234 4.43 11.94 -1.63
CA LYS A 234 5.42 12.90 -2.18
C LYS A 234 6.73 12.95 -1.37
N HIS A 235 6.63 12.76 -0.06
CA HIS A 235 7.72 12.85 0.91
C HIS A 235 8.48 11.52 1.09
N MET A 236 8.15 10.49 0.32
CA MET A 236 8.88 9.22 0.32
C MET A 236 9.51 8.96 -1.05
N TRP A 237 10.60 8.19 -1.08
CA TRP A 237 11.20 7.77 -2.34
C TRP A 237 10.36 6.69 -3.03
N PRO A 238 10.05 6.83 -4.33
CA PRO A 238 9.33 5.81 -5.08
C PRO A 238 9.99 4.43 -5.01
N SER A 239 11.32 4.36 -4.97
CA SER A 239 12.07 3.11 -4.85
C SER A 239 11.85 2.38 -3.51
N ASP A 240 11.67 3.13 -2.42
CA ASP A 240 11.39 2.54 -1.11
C ASP A 240 9.94 2.05 -1.04
N LEU A 241 9.01 2.84 -1.59
CA LEU A 241 7.61 2.48 -1.73
C LEU A 241 7.43 1.22 -2.58
N GLU A 242 8.14 1.08 -3.69
CA GLU A 242 8.11 -0.11 -4.55
C GLU A 242 8.52 -1.38 -3.77
N VAL A 243 9.58 -1.30 -2.97
CA VAL A 243 10.03 -2.42 -2.12
C VAL A 243 8.99 -2.74 -1.04
N ILE A 244 8.39 -1.73 -0.41
CA ILE A 244 7.34 -1.95 0.61
C ILE A 244 6.12 -2.62 -0.04
N TYR A 245 5.58 -2.06 -1.13
CA TYR A 245 4.37 -2.55 -1.78
C TYR A 245 4.53 -3.95 -2.37
N SER A 246 5.71 -4.29 -2.90
CA SER A 246 5.98 -5.63 -3.43
C SER A 246 6.02 -6.71 -2.34
N ARG A 247 6.24 -6.34 -1.07
CA ARG A 247 6.34 -7.25 0.07
C ARG A 247 5.05 -7.37 0.90
N VAL A 248 4.07 -6.50 0.67
CA VAL A 248 2.73 -6.70 1.23
C VAL A 248 2.17 -8.01 0.65
N LYS A 249 1.45 -8.80 1.43
CA LYS A 249 0.83 -10.05 0.95
C LYS A 249 -0.39 -9.80 0.07
N ASP A 250 -0.86 -10.87 -0.56
CA ASP A 250 -2.14 -10.89 -1.27
C ASP A 250 -3.30 -10.76 -0.26
N LEU A 251 -4.43 -10.26 -0.73
CA LEU A 251 -5.62 -10.02 0.09
C LEU A 251 -6.19 -11.32 0.67
N ASN A 252 -6.72 -11.23 1.89
CA ASN A 252 -7.19 -12.38 2.64
C ASN A 252 -8.48 -12.97 2.07
N THR A 253 -8.40 -14.18 1.52
CA THR A 253 -9.54 -14.87 0.86
C THR A 253 -10.74 -15.10 1.78
N ASN A 254 -10.55 -15.10 3.10
CA ASN A 254 -11.64 -15.23 4.07
C ASN A 254 -12.62 -14.03 4.03
N PHE A 255 -12.21 -12.90 3.46
CA PHE A 255 -13.02 -11.69 3.30
C PHE A 255 -13.63 -11.57 1.88
N GLY A 256 -13.66 -12.67 1.12
CA GLY A 256 -14.28 -12.71 -0.21
C GLY A 256 -13.44 -12.06 -1.31
N PHE A 257 -12.10 -12.04 -1.15
CA PHE A 257 -11.16 -11.72 -2.22
C PHE A 257 -10.74 -13.00 -2.97
N ALA A 258 -10.41 -12.87 -4.26
CA ALA A 258 -9.90 -13.98 -5.04
C ALA A 258 -8.44 -14.31 -4.65
N PRO A 259 -7.99 -15.58 -4.81
CA PRO A 259 -6.58 -15.91 -4.61
C PRO A 259 -5.67 -15.10 -5.53
N GLY A 260 -4.57 -14.56 -4.99
CA GLY A 260 -3.61 -13.75 -5.75
C GLY A 260 -4.00 -12.28 -5.93
N THR A 261 -5.13 -11.83 -5.37
CA THR A 261 -5.55 -10.42 -5.43
C THR A 261 -4.58 -9.53 -4.64
N ARG A 262 -4.10 -8.44 -5.25
CA ARG A 262 -3.19 -7.48 -4.60
C ARG A 262 -3.96 -6.34 -3.92
N PRO A 263 -3.44 -5.78 -2.81
CA PRO A 263 -4.03 -4.58 -2.22
C PRO A 263 -4.03 -3.41 -3.20
N TYR A 264 -5.14 -2.66 -3.24
CA TYR A 264 -5.22 -1.42 -4.00
C TYR A 264 -4.38 -0.33 -3.33
N ILE A 265 -3.52 0.36 -4.09
CA ILE A 265 -2.66 1.43 -3.57
C ILE A 265 -3.00 2.74 -4.29
N TYR A 266 -3.34 3.77 -3.52
CA TYR A 266 -3.47 5.13 -4.03
C TYR A 266 -2.72 6.09 -3.12
N GLN A 267 -1.98 7.01 -3.75
CA GLN A 267 -0.93 7.77 -3.10
C GLN A 267 -1.30 9.25 -3.04
N GLU A 268 -1.16 9.88 -1.88
CA GLU A 268 -1.26 11.32 -1.76
C GLU A 268 0.02 11.97 -2.32
N VAL A 269 -0.09 12.53 -3.51
CA VAL A 269 0.95 13.36 -4.13
C VAL A 269 0.32 14.68 -4.55
N ILE A 270 0.50 15.72 -3.74
CA ILE A 270 -0.01 17.07 -4.03
C ILE A 270 0.90 17.71 -5.08
N ASP A 271 0.64 17.47 -6.36
CA ASP A 271 1.39 18.05 -7.48
C ASP A 271 0.72 19.36 -7.95
N LEU A 272 1.33 20.50 -7.62
CA LEU A 272 0.81 21.86 -7.85
C LEU A 272 1.69 22.60 -8.86
#